data_AF-A0A729D5A4-F1
#
_entry.id   AF-A0A729D5A4-F1
#
_cell.length_a   1.000
_cell.length_b   1.000
_cell.length_c   1.000
_cell.angle_alpha   90.00
_cell.angle_beta   90.00
_cell.angle_gamma   90.00
#
_symmetry.space_group_name_H-M   'P 1'
#
loop_
_entity.id
_entity.type
_entity.pdbx_description
1 polymer ?
#
loop_
_entity_poly.entity_id
_entity_poly.type
_entity_poly.pdbx_seq_one_letter_code
_entity_poly.pdbx_strand_id
1 'polypeptide(L)'
;IDFSMYDKRLSEIYMENISKQESMPEEKRDCHLLQLLKKELSDIQEGNDSLIKSYLLDKGHGWFDFYRNMAILKAGQLFLEADKVGCYDLSTNSGCIYLDADMIITEKLGSIYIPDGIAVHVERIDGRASMENGIIAVDRNNHPALLAGLEIMHTKFDADPYSDGV
;
A
#
# COMPACT_ATOMS: atom_id res chain seq x y z
N ILE A 1 -4.64 -11.39 11.20
CA ILE A 1 -3.70 -11.32 10.07
C ILE A 1 -2.50 -10.54 10.54
N ASP A 2 -1.32 -11.15 10.44
CA ASP A 2 -0.04 -10.56 10.80
C ASP A 2 0.54 -9.82 9.60
N PHE A 3 0.49 -8.49 9.66
CA PHE A 3 1.06 -7.59 8.67
C PHE A 3 2.45 -7.06 9.06
N SER A 4 3.00 -7.49 10.20
CA SER A 4 4.24 -6.93 10.77
C SER A 4 5.44 -7.00 9.83
N MET A 5 5.49 -7.98 8.92
CA MET A 5 6.55 -8.11 7.92
C MET A 5 6.64 -6.95 6.91
N TYR A 6 5.59 -6.13 6.83
CA TYR A 6 5.51 -4.98 5.93
C TYR A 6 5.57 -3.65 6.68
N ASP A 7 5.75 -3.68 8.00
CA ASP A 7 5.82 -2.47 8.82
C ASP A 7 7.20 -1.80 8.72
N LYS A 8 7.24 -0.50 8.99
CA LYS A 8 8.47 0.26 9.20
C LYS A 8 8.21 1.31 10.28
N ARG A 9 9.21 1.59 11.11
CA ARG A 9 9.09 2.61 12.15
C ARG A 9 9.02 3.99 11.50
N LEU A 10 8.06 4.82 11.91
CA LEU A 10 7.93 6.19 11.43
C LEU A 10 9.20 7.00 11.73
N SER A 11 9.79 6.77 12.91
CA SER A 11 11.04 7.41 13.31
C SER A 11 12.18 7.13 12.34
N GLU A 12 12.30 5.91 11.80
CA GLU A 12 13.29 5.56 10.77
C GLU A 12 13.01 6.33 9.48
N ILE A 13 11.77 6.33 8.99
CA ILE A 13 11.37 7.05 7.78
C ILE A 13 11.70 8.54 7.91
N TYR A 14 11.37 9.17 9.03
CA TYR A 14 11.63 10.59 9.25
C TYR A 14 13.13 10.90 9.36
N MET A 15 13.90 10.08 10.09
CA MET A 15 15.35 10.26 10.20
C MET A 15 16.07 10.09 8.86
N GLU A 16 15.68 9.11 8.05
CA GLU A 16 16.21 8.91 6.69
C GLU A 16 15.94 10.12 5.80
N ASN A 17 14.72 10.67 5.84
CA ASN A 17 14.36 11.87 5.09
C ASN A 17 15.08 13.14 5.59
N ILE A 18 15.23 13.30 6.91
CA ILE A 18 16.00 14.40 7.50
C ILE A 18 17.45 14.31 7.03
N SER A 19 18.07 13.13 7.12
CA SER A 19 19.44 12.92 6.65
C SER A 19 19.59 13.21 5.15
N LYS A 20 18.60 12.81 4.34
CA LYS A 20 18.57 13.11 2.90
C LYS A 20 18.52 14.62 2.65
N GLN A 21 17.64 15.34 3.34
CA GLN A 21 17.55 16.81 3.24
C GLN A 21 18.84 17.50 3.70
N GLU A 22 19.41 17.08 4.83
CA GLU A 22 20.62 17.69 5.38
C GLU A 22 21.88 17.40 4.54
N SER A 23 21.91 16.29 3.79
CA SER A 23 22.98 15.96 2.85
C SER A 23 23.07 16.90 1.63
N MET A 24 21.96 17.57 1.31
CA MET A 24 21.90 18.50 0.18
C MET A 24 22.47 19.88 0.55
N PRO A 25 23.01 20.65 -0.41
CA PRO A 25 23.35 22.06 -0.21
C PRO A 25 22.14 22.85 0.29
N GLU A 26 22.34 23.82 1.18
CA GLU A 26 21.26 24.57 1.83
C GLU A 26 20.26 25.18 0.84
N GLU A 27 20.74 25.71 -0.29
CA GLU A 27 19.91 26.27 -1.38
C GLU A 27 18.99 25.25 -2.07
N LYS A 28 19.27 23.95 -1.94
CA LYS A 28 18.50 22.85 -2.56
C LYS A 28 17.62 22.11 -1.56
N ARG A 29 17.67 22.48 -0.28
CA ARG A 29 16.85 21.83 0.75
C ARG A 29 15.43 22.31 0.64
N ASP A 30 14.50 21.40 0.88
CA ASP A 30 13.12 21.78 1.18
C ASP A 30 13.04 22.12 2.68
N CYS A 31 13.19 23.40 2.99
CA CYS A 31 13.16 23.91 4.36
C CYS A 31 11.81 23.65 5.06
N HIS A 32 10.70 23.67 4.31
CA HIS A 32 9.38 23.44 4.89
C HIS A 32 9.21 21.96 5.25
N LEU A 33 9.54 21.06 4.33
CA LEU A 33 9.53 19.62 4.59
C LEU A 33 10.45 19.25 5.76
N LEU A 34 11.65 19.84 5.84
CA LEU A 34 12.58 19.56 6.94
C LEU A 34 12.03 19.99 8.31
N GLN A 35 11.29 21.10 8.37
CA GLN A 35 10.59 21.52 9.59
C GLN A 35 9.48 20.56 9.98
N LEU A 36 8.66 20.13 9.01
CA LEU A 36 7.60 19.15 9.23
C LEU A 36 8.16 17.81 9.73
N LEU A 37 9.21 17.29 9.08
CA LEU A 37 9.87 16.04 9.49
C LEU A 37 10.36 16.08 10.94
N LYS A 38 11.00 17.17 11.35
CA LYS A 38 11.52 17.32 12.73
C LYS A 38 10.39 17.42 13.74
N LYS A 39 9.29 18.10 13.38
CA LYS A 39 8.09 18.22 14.20
C LYS A 39 7.37 16.87 14.35
N GLU A 40 7.08 16.19 13.24
CA GLU A 40 6.40 14.89 13.27
C GLU A 40 7.22 13.85 14.03
N LEU A 41 8.55 13.84 13.86
CA LEU A 41 9.45 12.98 14.64
C LEU A 41 9.37 13.24 16.15
N SER A 42 9.27 14.51 16.58
CA SER A 42 9.13 14.83 18.00
C SER A 42 7.74 14.53 18.56
N ASP A 43 6.72 14.56 17.69
CA ASP A 43 5.31 14.40 18.06
C ASP A 43 4.86 12.92 18.04
N ILE A 44 5.73 11.97 17.64
CA ILE A 44 5.44 10.52 17.72
C ILE A 44 5.10 10.15 19.16
N GLN A 45 3.85 9.71 19.36
CA GLN A 45 3.38 9.25 20.67
C GLN A 45 3.98 7.89 21.04
N GLU A 46 4.23 7.69 22.34
CA GLU A 46 4.75 6.44 22.86
C GLU A 46 3.88 5.24 22.46
N GLY A 47 4.49 4.23 21.84
CA GLY A 47 3.79 3.03 21.35
C GLY A 47 3.20 3.13 19.94
N ASN A 48 3.27 4.29 19.28
CA ASN A 48 2.73 4.54 17.94
C ASN A 48 3.80 4.71 16.84
N ASP A 49 5.06 4.36 17.12
CA ASP A 49 6.15 4.36 16.14
C ASP A 49 6.05 3.16 15.18
N SER A 50 5.07 3.20 14.27
CA SER A 50 4.78 2.14 13.29
C SER A 50 3.90 2.72 12.18
N LEU A 51 4.30 2.48 10.93
CA LEU A 51 3.54 2.88 9.75
C LEU A 51 2.17 2.19 9.73
N ILE A 52 2.11 0.90 10.06
CA ILE A 52 0.84 0.17 10.09
C ILE A 52 -0.11 0.76 11.15
N LYS A 53 0.42 1.12 12.32
CA LYS A 53 -0.39 1.72 13.39
C LYS A 53 -0.86 3.12 13.04
N SER A 54 -0.08 3.93 12.33
CA SER A 54 -0.54 5.27 11.93
C SER A 54 -1.77 5.21 11.04
N TYR A 55 -1.82 4.27 10.08
CA TYR A 55 -3.01 4.09 9.24
C TYR A 55 -4.20 3.42 9.95
N LEU A 56 -4.02 2.80 11.13
CA LEU A 56 -5.16 2.36 11.96
C LEU A 56 -5.89 3.53 12.64
N LEU A 57 -5.17 4.63 12.88
CA LEU A 57 -5.72 5.82 13.53
C LEU A 57 -6.37 6.77 12.51
N ASP A 58 -6.12 6.57 11.22
CA ASP A 58 -6.77 7.28 10.14
C ASP A 58 -8.27 6.89 10.08
N LYS A 59 -9.13 7.90 9.88
CA LYS A 59 -10.59 7.75 9.76
C LYS A 59 -11.10 7.98 8.33
N GLY A 60 -10.20 8.32 7.40
CA GLY A 60 -10.50 8.54 6.01
C GLY A 60 -10.16 7.34 5.13
N HIS A 61 -9.98 7.62 3.84
CA HIS A 61 -9.64 6.61 2.84
C HIS A 61 -8.31 5.90 3.07
N GLY A 62 -7.33 6.58 3.69
CA GLY A 62 -5.99 6.05 3.87
C GLY A 62 -5.99 4.79 4.73
N TRP A 63 -6.95 4.66 5.66
CA TRP A 63 -7.13 3.44 6.43
C TRP A 63 -7.43 2.24 5.53
N PHE A 64 -8.49 2.29 4.70
CA PHE A 64 -8.85 1.12 3.90
C PHE A 64 -7.93 0.94 2.69
N ASP A 65 -7.37 2.01 2.11
CA ASP A 65 -6.40 1.95 1.02
C ASP A 65 -5.13 1.24 1.44
N PHE A 66 -4.57 1.64 2.59
CA PHE A 66 -3.36 1.03 3.11
C PHE A 66 -3.57 -0.47 3.41
N TYR A 67 -4.66 -0.82 4.08
CA TYR A 67 -4.96 -2.22 4.40
C TYR A 67 -5.34 -3.06 3.18
N ARG A 68 -5.93 -2.46 2.14
CA ARG A 68 -6.17 -3.11 0.84
C ARG A 68 -4.85 -3.54 0.21
N ASN A 69 -3.86 -2.65 0.14
CA ASN A 69 -2.56 -2.98 -0.45
C ASN A 69 -1.88 -4.12 0.30
N MET A 70 -1.93 -4.09 1.63
CA MET A 70 -1.35 -5.12 2.51
C MET A 70 -2.06 -6.47 2.37
N ALA A 71 -3.39 -6.45 2.25
CA ALA A 71 -4.18 -7.64 1.98
C ALA A 71 -3.84 -8.26 0.61
N ILE A 72 -3.63 -7.44 -0.43
CA ILE A 72 -3.24 -7.92 -1.77
C ILE A 72 -1.78 -8.35 -1.82
N LEU A 73 -0.88 -7.75 -1.05
CA LEU A 73 0.47 -8.27 -0.84
C LEU A 73 0.43 -9.68 -0.25
N LYS A 74 -0.48 -9.98 0.68
CA LYS A 74 -0.68 -11.36 1.15
C LYS A 74 -1.42 -12.25 0.14
N ALA A 75 -2.33 -11.70 -0.65
CA ALA A 75 -3.14 -12.42 -1.64
C ALA A 75 -3.71 -13.73 -1.09
N GLY A 76 -3.51 -14.87 -1.78
CA GLY A 76 -4.00 -16.19 -1.34
C GLY A 76 -3.51 -16.59 0.05
N GLN A 77 -2.32 -16.16 0.48
CA GLN A 77 -1.79 -16.42 1.82
C GLN A 77 -2.66 -15.81 2.92
N LEU A 78 -3.38 -14.71 2.63
CA LEU A 78 -4.31 -14.08 3.56
C LEU A 78 -5.39 -15.06 4.03
N PHE A 79 -5.91 -15.88 3.11
CA PHE A 79 -6.96 -16.85 3.38
C PHE A 79 -6.44 -18.06 4.16
N LEU A 80 -5.23 -18.52 3.82
CA LEU A 80 -4.58 -19.63 4.51
C LEU A 80 -4.19 -19.25 5.95
N GLU A 81 -3.65 -18.05 6.16
CA GLU A 81 -3.28 -17.54 7.48
C GLU A 81 -4.50 -17.29 8.38
N ALA A 82 -5.62 -16.90 7.78
CA ALA A 82 -6.90 -16.76 8.47
C ALA A 82 -7.57 -18.10 8.82
N ASP A 83 -6.97 -19.23 8.44
CA ASP A 83 -7.50 -20.59 8.61
C ASP A 83 -8.93 -20.73 8.07
N LYS A 84 -9.17 -20.19 6.87
CA LYS A 84 -10.49 -20.27 6.23
C LYS A 84 -10.77 -21.70 5.75
N VAL A 85 -11.94 -22.20 6.10
CA VAL A 85 -12.48 -23.46 5.58
C VAL A 85 -12.95 -23.31 4.14
N GLY A 86 -12.82 -24.38 3.33
CA GLY A 86 -13.30 -24.40 1.94
C GLY A 86 -12.30 -23.87 0.90
N CYS A 87 -11.11 -23.45 1.31
CA CYS A 87 -10.05 -22.92 0.44
C CYS A 87 -9.10 -24.01 -0.10
N TYR A 88 -9.63 -25.16 -0.53
CA TYR A 88 -8.82 -26.34 -0.87
C TYR A 88 -7.90 -26.15 -2.09
N ASP A 89 -8.25 -25.23 -2.98
CA ASP A 89 -7.52 -24.97 -4.23
C ASP A 89 -6.50 -23.82 -4.10
N LEU A 90 -6.45 -23.14 -2.94
CA LEU A 90 -5.48 -22.06 -2.71
C LEU A 90 -4.11 -22.62 -2.33
N SER A 91 -3.07 -22.08 -2.96
CA SER A 91 -1.66 -22.32 -2.65
C SER A 91 -1.03 -21.12 -1.94
N THR A 92 0.14 -21.31 -1.36
CA THR A 92 0.90 -20.25 -0.68
C THR A 92 1.30 -19.08 -1.58
N ASN A 93 1.39 -19.31 -2.90
CA ASN A 93 1.73 -18.30 -3.90
C ASN A 93 0.54 -17.85 -4.76
N SER A 94 -0.69 -18.25 -4.39
CA SER A 94 -1.89 -17.86 -5.13
C SER A 94 -2.09 -16.34 -5.12
N GLY A 95 -2.47 -15.80 -6.27
CA GLY A 95 -2.87 -14.40 -6.45
C GLY A 95 -4.19 -14.02 -5.80
N CYS A 96 -4.68 -12.83 -6.11
CA CYS A 96 -5.95 -12.30 -5.62
C CYS A 96 -6.53 -11.27 -6.60
N ILE A 97 -7.86 -11.22 -6.69
CA ILE A 97 -8.57 -10.17 -7.42
C ILE A 97 -9.41 -9.42 -6.39
N TYR A 98 -8.99 -8.21 -6.07
CA TYR A 98 -9.78 -7.25 -5.31
C TYR A 98 -10.74 -6.51 -6.23
N LEU A 99 -11.96 -6.30 -5.74
CA LEU A 99 -13.02 -5.54 -6.40
C LEU A 99 -13.69 -4.66 -5.33
N ASP A 100 -13.89 -3.39 -5.64
CA ASP A 100 -14.81 -2.54 -4.87
C ASP A 100 -16.22 -3.15 -4.91
N ALA A 101 -16.99 -2.91 -3.85
CA ALA A 101 -18.28 -3.60 -3.64
C ALA A 101 -19.36 -3.21 -4.67
N ASP A 102 -19.16 -2.12 -5.41
CA ASP A 102 -20.02 -1.65 -6.49
C ASP A 102 -19.67 -2.27 -7.86
N MET A 103 -18.60 -3.06 -7.96
CA MET A 103 -18.26 -3.83 -9.16
C MET A 103 -19.20 -5.03 -9.32
N ILE A 104 -20.20 -4.91 -10.20
CA ILE A 104 -21.22 -5.94 -10.42
C ILE A 104 -20.68 -7.06 -11.33
N ILE A 105 -20.56 -8.27 -10.78
CA ILE A 105 -20.23 -9.48 -11.56
C ILE A 105 -21.52 -10.06 -12.17
N THR A 106 -21.60 -10.06 -13.50
CA THR A 106 -22.79 -10.54 -14.24
C THR A 106 -22.72 -12.02 -14.61
N GLU A 107 -21.51 -12.51 -14.92
CA GLU A 107 -21.22 -13.91 -15.25
C GLU A 107 -19.83 -14.30 -14.72
N LYS A 108 -19.45 -15.58 -14.88
CA LYS A 108 -18.12 -16.06 -14.47
C LYS A 108 -17.02 -15.32 -15.22
N LEU A 109 -16.00 -14.85 -14.50
CA LEU A 109 -14.84 -14.17 -15.09
C LEU A 109 -13.96 -15.11 -15.94
N GLY A 110 -13.90 -16.40 -15.60
CA GLY A 110 -13.01 -17.37 -16.25
C GLY A 110 -11.53 -17.09 -15.97
N SER A 111 -10.66 -17.59 -16.85
CA SER A 111 -9.22 -17.30 -16.79
C SER A 111 -8.93 -15.92 -17.37
N ILE A 112 -8.16 -15.10 -16.64
CA ILE A 112 -7.79 -13.74 -17.04
C ILE A 112 -6.29 -13.71 -17.34
N TYR A 113 -5.91 -12.96 -18.37
CA TYR A 113 -4.51 -12.70 -18.72
C TYR A 113 -4.18 -11.25 -18.40
N ILE A 114 -3.27 -11.01 -17.45
CA ILE A 114 -2.84 -9.68 -17.02
C ILE A 114 -1.32 -9.54 -17.23
N PRO A 115 -0.84 -8.37 -17.70
CA PRO A 115 0.58 -8.18 -18.02
C PRO A 115 1.44 -8.28 -16.76
N ASP A 116 2.52 -9.06 -16.83
CA ASP A 116 3.45 -9.35 -15.71
C ASP A 116 2.79 -9.92 -14.43
N GLY A 117 1.51 -10.32 -14.51
CA GLY A 117 0.77 -10.77 -13.35
C GLY A 117 0.09 -9.66 -12.54
N ILE A 118 -0.04 -8.43 -13.07
CA ILE A 118 -0.80 -7.35 -12.41
C ILE A 118 -1.66 -6.52 -13.38
N ALA A 119 -2.85 -6.13 -12.94
CA ALA A 119 -3.65 -5.08 -13.60
C ALA A 119 -4.51 -4.33 -12.57
N VAL A 120 -4.81 -3.07 -12.87
CA VAL A 120 -5.64 -2.19 -12.03
C VAL A 120 -6.82 -1.62 -12.81
N HIS A 121 -7.82 -1.10 -12.10
CA HIS A 121 -8.92 -0.36 -12.72
C HIS A 121 -8.40 0.91 -13.43
N VAL A 122 -9.08 1.31 -14.50
CA VAL A 122 -8.83 2.59 -15.16
C VAL A 122 -10.17 3.29 -15.34
N GLU A 123 -10.41 4.33 -14.56
CA GLU A 123 -11.59 5.17 -14.72
C GLU A 123 -11.35 6.19 -15.84
N ARG A 124 -12.42 6.51 -16.58
CA ARG A 124 -12.38 7.46 -17.69
C ARG A 124 -13.49 8.49 -17.55
N ILE A 125 -13.09 9.74 -17.34
CA ILE A 125 -13.98 10.89 -17.23
C ILE A 125 -13.53 11.95 -18.23
N ASP A 126 -14.46 12.43 -19.07
CA ASP A 126 -14.24 13.53 -20.02
C ASP A 126 -12.98 13.37 -20.90
N GLY A 127 -12.71 12.14 -21.35
CA GLY A 127 -11.57 11.81 -22.20
C GLY A 127 -10.22 11.69 -21.47
N ARG A 128 -10.20 11.90 -20.15
CA ARG A 128 -9.05 11.60 -19.29
C ARG A 128 -9.15 10.17 -18.79
N ALA A 129 -7.99 9.58 -18.48
CA ALA A 129 -7.88 8.27 -17.87
C ALA A 129 -7.04 8.40 -16.60
N SER A 130 -7.48 7.74 -15.53
CA SER A 130 -6.78 7.65 -14.24
C SER A 130 -6.65 6.19 -13.85
N MET A 131 -5.52 5.81 -13.26
CA MET A 131 -5.37 4.49 -12.65
C MET A 131 -6.10 4.52 -11.31
N GLU A 132 -6.91 3.51 -11.04
CA GLU A 132 -7.77 3.44 -9.87
C GLU A 132 -7.55 2.13 -9.13
N ASN A 133 -7.67 2.16 -7.80
CA ASN A 133 -7.47 0.97 -6.95
C ASN A 133 -8.78 0.18 -6.68
N GLY A 134 -9.88 0.56 -7.33
CA GLY A 134 -11.16 -0.14 -7.21
C GLY A 134 -11.19 -1.55 -7.81
N ILE A 135 -10.21 -1.88 -8.66
CA ILE A 135 -9.89 -3.26 -9.04
C ILE A 135 -8.38 -3.40 -8.95
N ILE A 136 -7.91 -4.42 -8.24
CA ILE A 136 -6.50 -4.82 -8.25
C ILE A 136 -6.45 -6.33 -8.43
N ALA A 137 -5.92 -6.78 -9.56
CA ALA A 137 -5.69 -8.19 -9.83
C ALA A 137 -4.19 -8.47 -9.79
N VAL A 138 -3.77 -9.46 -9.00
CA VAL A 138 -2.41 -9.99 -8.97
C VAL A 138 -2.42 -11.51 -9.13
N ASP A 139 -1.44 -12.07 -9.82
CA ASP A 139 -1.33 -13.52 -10.04
C ASP A 139 -0.61 -14.26 -8.91
N ARG A 140 0.11 -13.52 -8.05
CA ARG A 140 0.90 -14.04 -6.93
C ARG A 140 0.90 -13.09 -5.74
N ASN A 141 1.13 -13.64 -4.54
CA ASN A 141 1.43 -12.82 -3.36
C ASN A 141 2.76 -12.08 -3.53
N ASN A 142 2.95 -11.00 -2.76
CA ASN A 142 4.14 -10.15 -2.79
C ASN A 142 4.51 -9.71 -4.23
N HIS A 143 3.51 -9.33 -5.02
CA HIS A 143 3.74 -8.90 -6.40
C HIS A 143 4.73 -7.72 -6.41
N PRO A 144 5.78 -7.74 -7.26
CA PRO A 144 6.83 -6.72 -7.25
C PRO A 144 6.35 -5.28 -7.39
N ALA A 145 5.28 -5.03 -8.16
CA ALA A 145 4.71 -3.69 -8.29
C ALA A 145 4.17 -3.15 -6.95
N LEU A 146 3.46 -3.96 -6.16
CA LEU A 146 2.95 -3.55 -4.85
C LEU A 146 4.07 -3.47 -3.80
N LEU A 147 5.12 -4.28 -3.94
CA LEU A 147 6.33 -4.13 -3.11
C LEU A 147 7.05 -2.81 -3.42
N ALA A 148 7.09 -2.39 -4.68
CA ALA A 148 7.63 -1.09 -5.06
C ALA A 148 6.79 0.07 -4.50
N GLY A 149 5.46 -0.05 -4.52
CA GLY A 149 4.57 0.89 -3.84
C GLY A 149 4.84 0.95 -2.33
N LEU A 150 4.94 -0.21 -1.67
CA LEU A 150 5.30 -0.29 -0.25
C LEU A 150 6.67 0.33 0.05
N GLU A 151 7.66 0.15 -0.82
CA GLU A 151 8.98 0.78 -0.70
C GLU A 151 8.88 2.32 -0.76
N ILE A 152 8.00 2.86 -1.61
CA ILE A 152 7.70 4.31 -1.62
C ILE A 152 7.06 4.72 -0.29
N MET A 153 6.09 3.96 0.23
CA MET A 153 5.48 4.22 1.54
C MET A 153 6.49 4.17 2.69
N HIS A 154 7.53 3.33 2.56
CA HIS A 154 8.64 3.21 3.52
C HIS A 154 9.69 4.32 3.39
N THR A 155 9.60 5.16 2.36
CA THR A 155 10.64 6.15 2.03
C THR A 155 10.12 7.57 1.97
N LYS A 156 8.92 7.79 1.43
CA LYS A 156 8.36 9.13 1.19
C LYS A 156 7.60 9.60 2.44
N PHE A 157 7.89 10.82 2.88
CA PHE A 157 7.09 11.49 3.89
C PHE A 157 5.69 11.82 3.34
N ASP A 158 4.65 11.55 4.13
CA ASP A 158 3.25 11.80 3.75
C ASP A 158 2.86 11.10 2.44
N ALA A 159 3.30 9.85 2.29
CA ALA A 159 2.95 9.01 1.15
C ALA A 159 1.47 8.60 1.20
N ASP A 160 0.82 8.56 0.06
CA ASP A 160 -0.58 8.19 -0.07
C ASP A 160 -0.71 6.72 -0.51
N PRO A 161 -1.37 5.83 0.26
CA PRO A 161 -1.48 4.42 -0.09
C PRO A 161 -2.18 4.19 -1.44
N TYR A 162 -3.02 5.11 -1.91
CA TYR A 162 -3.65 5.01 -3.22
C TYR A 162 -2.66 5.34 -4.35
N SER A 163 -2.09 6.54 -4.35
CA SER A 163 -1.31 7.04 -5.49
C SER A 163 0.19 6.75 -5.46
N ASP A 164 0.75 6.48 -4.27
CA ASP A 164 2.13 6.03 -4.11
C ASP A 164 2.22 4.52 -3.91
N GLY A 165 1.19 3.91 -3.30
CA GLY A 165 1.18 2.49 -2.93
C GLY A 165 0.71 1.51 -4.01
N VAL A 166 0.05 2.00 -5.07
CA VAL A 166 -0.52 1.21 -6.19
C VAL A 166 -0.07 1.80 -7.52
#